data_AF-A0A847L7W2-F1
#
_entry.id   AF-A0A847L7W2-F1
#
_cell.length_a   1.000
_cell.length_b   1.000
_cell.length_c   1.000
_cell.angle_alpha   90.00
_cell.angle_beta   90.00
_cell.angle_gamma   90.00
#
_symmetry.space_group_name_H-M   'P 1'
#
loop_
_entity.id
_entity.type
_entity.pdbx_description
1 polymer ?
#
loop_
_entity_poly.entity_id
_entity_poly.type
_entity_poly.pdbx_seq_one_letter_code
_entity_poly.pdbx_strand_id
1 'polypeptide(L)'
;MTVPSLPFCILMDAVGMASYMFPGIGETFDVVWAPISGFIFMKSFGGMTGKIGGLIAMVEEAAPFIDVIPTFTIGHFYVKHQMRKNKK
;
A
#
# COMPACT_ATOMS: atom_id res chain seq x y z
N MET A 1 0.50 9.22 13.52
CA MET A 1 -0.20 8.32 12.59
C MET A 1 -1.26 9.14 11.90
N THR A 2 -1.31 9.13 10.58
CA THR A 2 -2.29 9.85 9.76
C THR A 2 -3.21 8.86 9.09
N VAL A 3 -4.48 9.23 8.91
CA VAL A 3 -5.46 8.40 8.19
C VAL A 3 -5.61 9.00 6.79
N PRO A 4 -4.97 8.42 5.76
CA PRO A 4 -5.17 8.86 4.39
C PRO A 4 -6.63 8.67 3.96
N SER A 5 -7.09 9.36 2.93
CA SER A 5 -8.47 9.25 2.46
C SER A 5 -8.73 7.88 1.80
N LEU A 6 -9.93 7.33 1.98
CA LEU A 6 -10.34 6.05 1.36
C LEU A 6 -10.19 6.03 -0.16
N PRO A 7 -10.62 7.07 -0.91
CA PRO A 7 -10.44 7.10 -2.36
C PRO A 7 -8.98 7.07 -2.81
N PHE A 8 -8.08 7.70 -2.03
CA PHE A 8 -6.65 7.67 -2.31
C PHE A 8 -6.07 6.27 -2.14
N CYS A 9 -6.44 5.57 -1.07
CA CYS A 9 -6.00 4.19 -0.84
C CYS A 9 -6.45 3.26 -1.97
N ILE A 10 -7.72 3.36 -2.38
CA ILE A 10 -8.27 2.56 -3.48
C ILE A 10 -7.56 2.86 -4.80
N LEU A 11 -7.25 4.13 -5.08
CA LEU A 11 -6.48 4.51 -6.25
C LEU A 11 -5.08 3.89 -6.25
N MET A 12 -4.38 3.92 -5.11
CA MET A 12 -3.05 3.33 -5.00
C MET A 12 -3.07 1.81 -5.20
N ASP A 13 -4.01 1.12 -4.56
CA ASP A 13 -4.18 -0.33 -4.74
C ASP A 13 -4.56 -0.68 -6.20
N ALA A 14 -5.38 0.14 -6.86
CA ALA A 14 -5.74 -0.06 -8.26
C ALA A 14 -4.57 0.17 -9.22
N VAL A 15 -3.60 1.02 -8.85
CA VAL A 15 -2.39 1.24 -9.64
C VAL A 15 -1.41 0.08 -9.50
N GLY A 16 -1.22 -0.48 -8.30
CA GLY A 16 -0.45 -1.72 -8.13
C GLY A 16 -1.05 -2.86 -8.94
N MET A 17 -2.36 -3.09 -8.78
CA MET A 17 -3.08 -4.10 -9.56
C MET A 17 -3.11 -3.86 -11.08
N ALA A 18 -2.78 -2.66 -11.58
CA ALA A 18 -2.74 -2.39 -13.01
C ALA A 18 -1.62 -3.18 -13.72
N SER A 19 -0.58 -3.61 -12.99
CA SER A 19 0.47 -4.51 -13.47
C SER A 19 -0.08 -5.82 -14.03
N TYR A 20 -1.22 -6.31 -13.52
CA TYR A 20 -1.86 -7.53 -13.98
C TYR A 20 -2.57 -7.41 -15.33
N MET A 21 -2.86 -6.19 -15.82
CA MET A 21 -3.53 -6.01 -17.11
C MET A 21 -2.63 -6.33 -18.31
N PHE A 22 -1.30 -6.28 -18.13
CA PHE A 22 -0.33 -6.55 -19.19
C PHE A 22 0.75 -7.55 -18.73
N PRO A 23 0.48 -8.86 -18.83
CA PRO A 23 1.49 -9.89 -18.51
C PRO A 23 2.74 -9.69 -19.38
N GLY A 24 3.89 -9.45 -18.73
CA GLY A 24 5.18 -9.18 -19.37
C GLY A 24 5.69 -7.73 -19.26
N ILE A 25 4.81 -6.73 -19.09
CA ILE A 25 5.19 -5.33 -18.77
C ILE A 25 5.05 -5.08 -17.26
N GLY A 26 4.12 -5.78 -16.59
CA GLY A 26 3.90 -5.70 -15.14
C GLY A 26 5.19 -5.88 -14.33
N GLU A 27 5.99 -6.91 -14.61
CA GLU A 27 7.24 -7.17 -13.86
C GLU A 27 8.26 -6.01 -13.93
N THR A 28 8.27 -5.24 -15.02
CA THR A 28 9.15 -4.06 -15.12
C THR A 28 8.56 -2.85 -14.41
N PHE A 29 7.22 -2.74 -14.37
CA PHE A 29 6.52 -1.75 -13.58
C PHE A 29 6.73 -2.01 -12.08
N ASP A 30 6.61 -3.25 -11.63
CA ASP A 30 6.76 -3.67 -10.23
C ASP A 30 8.15 -3.30 -9.66
N VAL A 31 9.22 -3.41 -10.46
CA VAL A 31 10.59 -3.02 -10.04
C VAL A 31 10.69 -1.53 -9.68
N VAL A 32 9.97 -0.67 -10.39
CA VAL A 32 9.97 0.78 -10.15
C VAL A 32 8.87 1.16 -9.16
N TRP A 33 7.72 0.51 -9.25
CA TRP A 33 6.53 0.84 -8.49
C TRP A 33 6.60 0.32 -7.05
N ALA A 34 7.18 -0.85 -6.78
CA ALA A 34 7.37 -1.37 -5.42
C ALA A 34 8.08 -0.38 -4.46
N PRO A 35 9.26 0.20 -4.79
CA PRO A 35 9.88 1.18 -3.90
C PRO A 35 9.08 2.49 -3.80
N ILE A 36 8.37 2.87 -4.86
CA ILE A 36 7.51 4.06 -4.89
C ILE A 36 6.28 3.85 -3.98
N SER A 37 5.61 2.71 -4.09
CA SER A 37 4.42 2.35 -3.31
C SER A 37 4.78 2.29 -1.82
N GLY A 38 5.89 1.64 -1.47
CA GLY A 38 6.40 1.60 -0.10
C GLY A 38 6.71 2.99 0.47
N PHE A 39 7.31 3.87 -0.33
CA PHE A 39 7.57 5.25 0.07
C PHE A 39 6.29 6.08 0.25
N ILE A 40 5.35 5.97 -0.69
CA ILE A 40 4.03 6.63 -0.62
C ILE A 40 3.29 6.15 0.63
N PHE A 41 3.29 4.85 0.91
CA PHE A 41 2.66 4.29 2.10
C PHE A 41 3.29 4.87 3.38
N MET A 42 4.62 4.84 3.47
CA MET A 42 5.35 5.37 4.62
C MET A 42 5.03 6.85 4.87
N LYS A 43 4.99 7.65 3.80
CA LYS A 43 4.66 9.08 3.87
C LYS A 43 3.19 9.33 4.22
N SER A 44 2.27 8.50 3.73
CA SER A 44 0.82 8.68 3.88
C SER A 44 0.31 8.29 5.26
N PHE A 45 0.82 7.21 5.84
CA PHE A 45 0.38 6.68 7.14
C PHE A 45 1.22 7.19 8.31
N GLY A 46 2.51 7.44 8.08
CA GLY A 46 3.45 7.97 9.06
C GLY A 46 3.69 7.08 10.29
N GLY A 47 4.68 7.44 11.09
CA GLY A 47 5.04 6.70 12.31
C GLY A 47 5.51 5.27 12.03
N MET A 48 5.37 4.38 13.02
CA MET A 48 5.84 3.00 12.91
C MET A 48 4.96 2.15 11.99
N THR A 49 3.64 2.39 11.98
CA THR A 49 2.71 1.72 11.07
C THR A 49 2.99 2.04 9.61
N GLY A 50 3.34 3.29 9.28
CA GLY A 50 3.74 3.66 7.93
C GLY A 50 5.05 2.99 7.49
N LYS A 51 6.03 2.85 8.38
CA LYS A 51 7.30 2.17 8.06
C LYS A 51 7.11 0.67 7.80
N ILE A 52 6.38 -0.01 8.68
CA ILE A 52 6.13 -1.46 8.56
C ILE A 52 5.23 -1.73 7.35
N GLY A 53 4.12 -0.99 7.22
CA GLY A 53 3.20 -1.18 6.10
C GLY A 53 3.81 -0.78 4.74
N GLY A 54 4.73 0.19 4.72
CA GLY A 54 5.47 0.51 3.48
C GLY A 54 6.46 -0.57 3.08
N LEU A 55 7.09 -1.26 4.04
CA LEU A 55 7.91 -2.43 3.75
C LEU A 55 7.06 -3.58 3.21
N ILE A 56 5.89 -3.81 3.80
CA ILE A 56 4.94 -4.84 3.36
C ILE A 56 4.46 -4.54 1.93
N ALA A 57 4.01 -3.32 1.65
CA ALA A 57 3.59 -2.90 0.32
C ALA A 57 4.70 -3.09 -0.73
N MET A 58 5.94 -2.71 -0.39
CA MET A 58 7.08 -2.91 -1.29
C MET A 58 7.37 -4.40 -1.55
N VAL A 59 7.23 -5.26 -0.54
CA VAL A 59 7.46 -6.70 -0.70
C VAL A 59 6.34 -7.37 -1.50
N GLU A 60 5.09 -6.97 -1.28
CA GLU A 60 3.93 -7.51 -2.02
C GLU A 60 4.03 -7.18 -3.51
N GLU A 61 4.37 -5.94 -3.85
CA GLU A 61 4.53 -5.48 -5.24
C GLU A 61 5.77 -6.10 -5.90
N ALA A 62 6.85 -6.33 -5.15
CA ALA A 62 8.05 -6.98 -5.68
C ALA A 62 7.91 -8.50 -5.85
N ALA A 63 6.87 -9.10 -5.26
CA ALA A 63 6.67 -10.53 -5.28
C ALA A 63 5.58 -10.92 -6.30
N PRO A 64 5.91 -11.75 -7.30
CA PRO A 64 4.90 -12.24 -8.23
C PRO A 64 3.82 -13.01 -7.43
N PHE A 65 2.56 -12.89 -7.86
CA PHE A 65 1.35 -13.49 -7.26
C PHE A 65 0.76 -12.83 -6.00
N ILE A 66 1.50 -11.99 -5.29
CA ILE A 66 1.04 -11.39 -4.02
C ILE A 66 0.52 -9.95 -4.17
N ASP A 67 0.77 -9.33 -5.32
CA ASP A 67 0.39 -7.96 -5.68
C ASP A 67 -1.14 -7.72 -5.86
N VAL A 68 -1.97 -8.71 -5.51
CA VAL A 68 -3.45 -8.58 -5.51
C VAL A 68 -3.98 -8.04 -4.17
N ILE A 69 -3.13 -7.95 -3.15
CA ILE A 69 -3.57 -7.57 -1.80
C ILE A 69 -3.74 -6.04 -1.72
N PRO A 70 -4.94 -5.52 -1.37
CA PRO A 70 -5.20 -4.08 -1.30
C PRO A 70 -4.63 -3.47 0.00
N THR A 71 -3.31 -3.37 0.08
CA THR A 71 -2.57 -3.01 1.30
C THR A 71 -2.78 -1.58 1.75
N PHE A 72 -2.97 -0.61 0.84
CA PHE A 72 -3.34 0.75 1.22
C PHE A 72 -4.72 0.78 1.88
N THR A 73 -5.68 0.05 1.34
CA THR A 73 -7.04 -0.04 1.89
C THR A 73 -7.05 -0.74 3.25
N ILE A 74 -6.32 -1.84 3.41
CA ILE A 74 -6.17 -2.53 4.71
C ILE A 74 -5.51 -1.60 5.74
N GLY A 75 -4.43 -0.92 5.35
CA GLY A 75 -3.75 0.06 6.18
C GLY A 75 -4.68 1.17 6.67
N HIS A 76 -5.57 1.68 5.79
CA HIS A 76 -6.58 2.68 6.15
C HIS A 76 -7.47 2.20 7.28
N PHE A 77 -8.08 1.02 7.13
CA PHE A 77 -8.96 0.46 8.15
C PHE A 77 -8.23 0.14 9.45
N TYR A 78 -7.00 -0.36 9.36
CA TYR A 78 -6.17 -0.65 10.52
C TYR A 78 -5.89 0.61 11.35
N VAL A 79 -5.38 1.67 10.71
CA VAL A 79 -5.07 2.94 11.43
C VAL A 79 -6.35 3.60 11.93
N LYS A 80 -7.44 3.57 11.16
CA LYS A 80 -8.75 4.07 11.60
C LYS A 80 -9.26 3.32 12.85
N HIS A 81 -9.08 2.00 12.91
CA HIS A 81 -9.45 1.20 14.07
C HIS A 81 -8.56 1.50 15.29
N GLN A 82 -7.24 1.60 15.10
CA GLN A 82 -6.27 1.94 16.16
C GLN A 82 -6.52 3.33 16.74
N MET A 83 -6.85 4.32 15.90
CA MET A 83 -7.25 5.67 16.32
C MET A 83 -8.53 5.63 17.17
N ARG A 84 -9.52 4.82 16.78
CA ARG A 84 -10.76 4.66 17.54
C ARG A 84 -10.54 4.00 18.91
N LYS A 85 -9.61 3.05 19.00
CA LYS A 85 -9.23 2.40 20.27
C LYS A 85 -8.51 3.35 21.22
N ASN A 86 -7.58 4.17 20.72
CA ASN A 86 -6.82 5.13 21.55
C ASN A 86 -7.66 6.30 22.08
N LYS A 87 -8.84 6.55 21.49
CA LYS A 87 -9.74 7.63 21.92
C LYS A 87 -10.71 7.21 23.05
N LYS A 88 -10.63 5.97 23.51
CA LYS A 88 -11.50 5.36 24.51
C LYS A 88 -10.66 4.98 25.73
#